data_AF-Q7MS47-F1
#
_entry.id   AF-Q7MS47-F1
#
_cell.length_a   1.000
_cell.length_b   1.000
_cell.length_c   1.000
_cell.angle_alpha   90.00
_cell.angle_beta   90.00
_cell.angle_gamma   90.00
#
_symmetry.space_group_name_H-M   'P 1'
#
loop_
_entity.id
_entity.type
_entity.pdbx_description
1 polymer ?
#
loop_
_entity_poly.entity_id
_entity_poly.type
_entity_poly.pdbx_seq_one_letter_code
_entity_poly.pdbx_strand_id
1 'polypeptide(L)'
;MGETRGVLETIRYRAIIEGMKNPERARAMVQMRAFQELSMQEAFSKYVFERIKTRNSSRLITFHGRYILIHGANLEDSLFVYPLWKSVNEPLEQLSSEIRAAVGDIAKGEKSNIYITYPKTRHLAKHITIKSTALEKMKKSYCLKLVPYACDLGRLLNMNKGEARQ
;
A
#
# COMPACT_ATOMS: atom_id res chain seq x y z
N MET A 1 -11.88 -6.68 -17.11
CA MET A 1 -12.50 -5.53 -16.41
C MET A 1 -11.43 -4.67 -15.72
N GLY A 2 -10.53 -4.07 -16.51
CA GLY A 2 -9.45 -3.20 -16.03
C GLY A 2 -9.60 -1.73 -16.46
N GLU A 3 -10.65 -1.40 -17.22
CA GLU A 3 -10.78 -0.10 -17.90
C GLU A 3 -11.34 1.00 -17.01
N THR A 4 -12.24 0.69 -16.06
CA THR A 4 -12.92 1.71 -15.25
C THR A 4 -11.99 2.46 -14.29
N ARG A 5 -10.86 1.85 -13.90
CA ARG A 5 -9.92 2.43 -12.93
C ARG A 5 -8.94 3.42 -13.57
N GLY A 6 -8.47 3.12 -14.77
CA GLY A 6 -7.75 4.09 -15.60
C GLY A 6 -8.66 5.28 -15.95
N VAL A 7 -9.95 5.04 -16.19
CA VAL A 7 -10.91 6.08 -16.53
C VAL A 7 -11.15 7.06 -15.37
N LEU A 8 -11.27 6.61 -14.11
CA LEU A 8 -11.51 7.50 -12.97
C LEU A 8 -10.29 8.37 -12.57
N GLU A 9 -9.07 7.81 -12.60
CA GLU A 9 -7.86 8.64 -12.46
C GLU A 9 -7.71 9.60 -13.64
N THR A 10 -7.95 9.12 -14.87
CA THR A 10 -7.94 9.96 -16.08
C THR A 10 -8.98 11.08 -16.02
N ILE A 11 -10.17 10.85 -15.45
CA ILE A 11 -11.22 11.86 -15.27
C ILE A 11 -10.82 12.90 -14.22
N ARG A 12 -10.22 12.49 -13.10
CA ARG A 12 -9.75 13.43 -12.05
C ARG A 12 -8.60 14.30 -12.56
N TYR A 13 -7.69 13.72 -13.35
CA TYR A 13 -6.64 14.47 -14.04
C TYR A 13 -7.19 15.33 -15.17
N ARG A 14 -8.19 14.86 -15.94
CA ARG A 14 -8.89 15.68 -16.94
C ARG A 14 -9.56 16.89 -16.33
N ALA A 15 -10.25 16.79 -15.21
CA ALA A 15 -10.88 17.96 -14.56
C ALA A 15 -9.86 19.03 -14.12
N ILE A 16 -8.65 18.62 -13.70
CA ILE A 16 -7.54 19.53 -13.39
C ILE A 16 -6.97 20.15 -14.69
N ILE A 17 -6.86 19.36 -15.75
CA ILE A 17 -6.38 19.80 -17.07
C ILE A 17 -7.40 20.72 -17.78
N GLU A 18 -8.69 20.42 -17.71
CA GLU A 18 -9.79 21.14 -18.36
C GLU A 18 -10.07 22.50 -17.72
N GLY A 19 -9.76 22.68 -16.43
CA GLY A 19 -9.77 23.99 -15.76
C GLY A 19 -8.53 24.86 -16.06
N MET A 20 -7.49 24.29 -16.70
CA MET A 20 -6.23 24.97 -16.98
C MET A 20 -6.11 25.34 -18.46
N LYS A 21 -5.96 26.63 -18.74
CA LYS A 21 -5.78 27.14 -20.11
C LYS A 21 -4.47 26.70 -20.79
N ASN A 22 -3.51 26.13 -20.04
CA ASN A 22 -2.20 25.73 -20.54
C ASN A 22 -1.93 24.23 -20.29
N PRO A 23 -1.85 23.41 -21.35
CA PRO A 23 -1.69 21.96 -21.23
C PRO A 23 -0.32 21.52 -20.71
N GLU A 24 0.74 22.30 -20.91
CA GLU A 24 2.08 21.98 -20.38
C GLU A 24 2.13 22.13 -18.86
N ARG A 25 1.52 23.20 -18.33
CA ARG A 25 1.38 23.39 -16.88
C ARG A 25 0.58 22.26 -16.24
N ALA A 26 -0.47 21.81 -16.91
CA ALA A 26 -1.28 20.72 -16.40
C ALA A 26 -0.49 19.40 -16.39
N ARG A 27 0.29 19.09 -17.44
CA ARG A 27 1.20 17.93 -17.47
C ARG A 27 2.25 17.98 -16.35
N ALA A 28 2.89 19.13 -16.16
CA ALA A 28 3.88 19.32 -15.09
C ALA A 28 3.29 19.08 -13.70
N MET A 29 2.06 19.55 -13.45
CA MET A 29 1.35 19.31 -12.18
C MET A 29 1.03 17.82 -11.96
N VAL A 30 0.58 17.11 -12.99
CA VAL A 30 0.32 15.67 -12.90
C VAL A 30 1.60 14.91 -12.56
N GLN A 31 2.71 15.22 -13.25
CA GLN A 31 4.01 14.60 -12.99
C GLN A 31 4.51 14.90 -11.58
N MET A 32 4.41 16.14 -11.13
CA MET A 32 4.82 16.54 -9.79
C MET A 32 4.03 15.81 -8.71
N ARG A 33 2.71 15.66 -8.90
CA ARG A 33 1.86 14.91 -7.98
C ARG A 33 2.21 13.42 -7.96
N ALA A 34 2.37 12.80 -9.13
CA ALA A 34 2.75 11.39 -9.22
C ALA A 34 4.11 11.13 -8.56
N PHE A 35 5.08 12.02 -8.76
CA PHE A 35 6.37 11.97 -8.09
C PHE A 35 6.23 12.09 -6.57
N GLN A 36 5.39 13.01 -6.08
CA GLN A 36 5.12 13.15 -4.66
C GLN A 36 4.46 11.89 -4.07
N GLU A 37 3.51 11.27 -4.78
CA GLU A 37 2.85 10.03 -4.34
C GLU A 37 3.84 8.86 -4.27
N LEU A 38 4.73 8.70 -5.25
CA LEU A 38 5.79 7.69 -5.24
C LEU A 38 6.77 7.92 -4.09
N SER A 39 7.24 9.15 -3.90
CA SER A 39 8.13 9.50 -2.79
C SER A 39 7.49 9.24 -1.43
N MET A 40 6.19 9.53 -1.26
CA MET A 40 5.48 9.23 -0.03
C MET A 40 5.26 7.72 0.18
N GLN A 41 5.01 6.97 -0.88
CA GLN A 41 4.93 5.52 -0.85
C GLN A 41 6.26 4.89 -0.39
N GLU A 42 7.38 5.36 -0.91
CA GLU A 42 8.71 4.89 -0.53
C GLU A 42 9.04 5.22 0.93
N ALA A 43 8.82 6.47 1.36
CA ALA A 43 9.00 6.87 2.75
C ALA A 43 8.14 6.05 3.71
N PHE A 44 6.88 5.80 3.35
CA PHE A 44 5.99 4.99 4.16
C PHE A 44 6.44 3.53 4.23
N SER A 45 6.83 2.93 3.10
CA SER A 45 7.37 1.57 3.07
C SER A 45 8.62 1.44 3.95
N LYS A 46 9.57 2.37 3.85
CA LYS A 46 10.77 2.42 4.69
C LYS A 46 10.40 2.56 6.17
N TYR A 47 9.50 3.48 6.51
CA TYR A 47 9.04 3.69 7.88
C TYR A 47 8.40 2.42 8.48
N VAL A 48 7.52 1.74 7.74
CA VAL A 48 6.89 0.49 8.20
C VAL A 48 7.94 -0.60 8.38
N PHE A 49 8.87 -0.75 7.44
CA PHE A 49 9.95 -1.72 7.52
C PHE A 49 10.81 -1.53 8.77
N GLU A 50 11.32 -0.32 8.99
CA GLU A 50 12.16 -0.01 10.15
C GLU A 50 11.43 -0.26 11.48
N ARG A 51 10.14 0.07 11.54
CA ARG A 51 9.32 -0.17 12.73
C ARG A 51 9.09 -1.65 12.98
N ILE A 52 8.82 -2.44 11.93
CA ILE A 52 8.68 -3.90 12.04
C ILE A 52 10.01 -4.52 12.49
N LYS A 53 11.12 -4.14 11.86
CA LYS A 53 12.46 -4.64 12.18
C LYS A 53 12.85 -4.34 13.63
N THR A 54 12.63 -3.09 14.07
CA THR A 54 12.93 -2.67 15.46
C THR A 54 12.14 -3.47 16.49
N ARG A 55 10.85 -3.75 16.22
CA ARG A 55 9.98 -4.47 17.18
C ARG A 55 10.16 -5.99 17.16
N ASN A 56 10.80 -6.53 16.15
CA ASN A 56 10.96 -7.98 15.94
C ASN A 56 12.43 -8.30 15.67
N SER A 57 13.34 -7.80 16.52
CA SER A 57 14.79 -7.91 16.32
C SER A 57 15.32 -9.36 16.25
N SER A 58 14.57 -10.31 16.81
CA SER A 58 14.91 -11.75 16.76
C SER A 58 14.43 -12.46 15.49
N ARG A 59 13.65 -11.80 14.62
CA ARG A 59 13.11 -12.41 13.39
C ARG A 59 13.92 -11.98 12.18
N LEU A 60 14.06 -12.90 11.21
CA LEU A 60 14.55 -12.55 9.88
C LEU A 60 13.48 -11.77 9.14
N ILE A 61 13.81 -10.54 8.72
CA ILE A 61 12.91 -9.64 8.02
C ILE A 61 13.62 -9.06 6.80
N THR A 62 13.02 -9.20 5.63
CA THR A 62 13.56 -8.72 4.35
C THR A 62 12.60 -7.74 3.66
N PHE A 63 13.16 -6.75 2.96
CA PHE A 63 12.40 -5.78 2.17
C PHE A 63 12.61 -6.03 0.68
N HIS A 64 11.53 -6.22 -0.07
CA HIS A 64 11.53 -6.55 -1.50
C HIS A 64 11.00 -5.39 -2.35
N GLY A 65 11.10 -4.15 -1.86
CA GLY A 65 10.61 -2.93 -2.51
C GLY A 65 9.09 -2.75 -2.40
N ARG A 66 8.31 -3.75 -2.83
CA ARG A 66 6.83 -3.70 -2.80
C ARG A 66 6.20 -4.30 -1.54
N TYR A 67 6.92 -5.18 -0.86
CA TYR A 67 6.47 -5.83 0.36
C TYR A 67 7.64 -6.09 1.29
N ILE A 68 7.31 -6.29 2.56
CA ILE A 68 8.19 -6.71 3.63
C ILE A 68 7.83 -8.15 3.97
N LEU A 69 8.81 -9.03 4.01
CA LEU A 69 8.63 -10.42 4.40
C LEU A 69 9.18 -10.62 5.80
N ILE A 70 8.31 -11.06 6.71
CA ILE A 70 8.70 -11.60 8.01
C ILE A 70 8.74 -13.13 7.84
N HIS A 71 9.94 -13.70 7.92
CA HIS A 71 10.16 -15.12 7.66
C HIS A 71 9.61 -15.96 8.82
N GLY A 72 8.84 -16.99 8.47
CA GLY A 72 8.46 -18.08 9.37
C GLY A 72 9.34 -19.32 9.15
N ALA A 73 9.02 -20.41 9.83
CA ALA A 73 9.69 -21.70 9.59
C ALA A 73 9.41 -22.24 8.18
N ASN A 74 8.26 -21.89 7.61
CA ASN A 74 7.83 -22.22 6.26
C ASN A 74 6.99 -21.05 5.67
N LEU A 75 6.45 -21.24 4.47
CA LEU A 75 5.62 -20.25 3.80
C LEU A 75 4.29 -19.97 4.53
N GLU A 76 3.71 -20.98 5.18
CA GLU A 76 2.45 -20.89 5.93
C GLU A 76 2.61 -20.08 7.23
N ASP A 77 3.82 -20.07 7.79
CA ASP A 77 4.19 -19.27 8.97
C ASP A 77 4.73 -17.88 8.61
N SER A 78 5.04 -17.65 7.33
CA SER A 78 5.58 -16.39 6.84
C SER A 78 4.49 -15.33 6.69
N LEU A 79 4.82 -14.08 6.99
CA LEU A 79 3.91 -12.94 6.86
C LEU A 79 4.45 -11.92 5.84
N PHE A 80 3.63 -11.66 4.83
CA PHE A 80 3.88 -10.65 3.81
C PHE A 80 3.14 -9.37 4.18
N VAL A 81 3.88 -8.29 4.38
CA VAL A 81 3.33 -6.98 4.70
C VAL A 81 3.49 -6.07 3.48
N TYR A 82 2.38 -5.50 2.99
CA TYR A 82 2.35 -4.57 1.86
C TYR A 82 2.05 -3.17 2.39
N PRO A 83 3.06 -2.29 2.53
CA PRO A 83 2.84 -0.90 2.84
C PRO A 83 2.23 -0.21 1.63
N LEU A 84 1.08 0.41 1.80
CA LEU A 84 0.39 1.19 0.78
C LEU A 84 0.13 2.59 1.32
N TRP A 85 0.77 3.57 0.70
CA TRP A 85 0.43 4.96 0.87
C TRP A 85 -0.80 5.28 0.02
N LYS A 86 -1.93 5.43 0.69
CA LYS A 86 -3.15 5.99 0.12
C LYS A 86 -3.51 7.23 0.92
N SER A 87 -4.03 8.25 0.25
CA SER A 87 -4.36 9.52 0.88
C SER A 87 -5.38 9.29 2.00
N VAL A 88 -5.23 10.04 3.09
CA VAL A 88 -5.93 9.87 4.39
C VAL A 88 -7.47 9.97 4.29
N ASN A 89 -7.99 10.36 3.12
CA ASN A 89 -9.41 10.58 2.85
C ASN A 89 -10.00 9.63 1.80
N GLU A 90 -9.26 8.60 1.37
CA GLU A 90 -9.71 7.73 0.28
C GLU A 90 -10.53 6.53 0.79
N PRO A 91 -11.67 6.23 0.15
CA PRO A 91 -12.53 5.11 0.54
C PRO A 91 -11.84 3.75 0.42
N LEU A 92 -12.35 2.76 1.15
CA LEU A 92 -11.91 1.37 1.07
C LEU A 92 -12.00 0.79 -0.35
N GLU A 93 -12.93 1.28 -1.18
CA GLU A 93 -13.05 0.91 -2.59
C GLU A 93 -11.74 1.13 -3.38
N GLN A 94 -10.91 2.09 -2.96
CA GLN A 94 -9.62 2.34 -3.59
C GLN A 94 -8.57 1.28 -3.29
N LEU A 95 -8.74 0.46 -2.25
CA LEU A 95 -7.88 -0.70 -1.96
C LEU A 95 -8.35 -1.98 -2.67
N SER A 96 -9.46 -1.92 -3.41
CA SER A 96 -10.08 -3.11 -4.00
C SER A 96 -9.16 -3.88 -4.95
N SER A 97 -8.26 -3.23 -5.69
CA SER A 97 -7.35 -3.97 -6.56
C SER A 97 -6.24 -4.68 -5.81
N GLU A 98 -5.75 -4.05 -4.75
CA GLU A 98 -4.63 -4.52 -3.95
C GLU A 98 -5.12 -5.70 -3.11
N ILE A 99 -6.35 -5.62 -2.61
CA ILE A 99 -7.06 -6.75 -2.02
C ILE A 99 -7.27 -7.87 -3.05
N ARG A 100 -7.74 -7.58 -4.27
CA ARG A 100 -7.91 -8.60 -5.32
C ARG A 100 -6.60 -9.29 -5.70
N ALA A 101 -5.51 -8.53 -5.80
CA ALA A 101 -4.18 -9.05 -6.08
C ALA A 101 -3.71 -9.97 -4.95
N ALA A 102 -3.85 -9.53 -3.69
CA ALA A 102 -3.55 -10.35 -2.52
C ALA A 102 -4.37 -11.64 -2.45
N VAL A 103 -5.67 -11.57 -2.76
CA VAL A 103 -6.53 -12.75 -2.89
C VAL A 103 -6.02 -13.68 -3.99
N GLY A 104 -5.58 -13.15 -5.14
CA GLY A 104 -4.99 -13.93 -6.22
C GLY A 104 -3.70 -14.64 -5.81
N ASP A 105 -2.81 -13.96 -5.11
CA ASP A 105 -1.55 -14.52 -4.61
C ASP A 105 -1.82 -15.66 -3.60
N ILE A 106 -2.80 -15.48 -2.71
CA ILE A 106 -3.22 -16.53 -1.78
C ILE A 106 -3.85 -17.70 -2.55
N ALA A 107 -4.69 -17.42 -3.55
CA ALA A 107 -5.37 -18.44 -4.33
C ALA A 107 -4.41 -19.37 -5.09
N LYS A 108 -3.26 -18.83 -5.53
CA LYS A 108 -2.19 -19.60 -6.18
C LYS A 108 -1.32 -20.39 -5.20
N GLY A 109 -1.49 -20.19 -3.89
CA GLY A 109 -0.64 -20.78 -2.86
C GLY A 109 0.75 -20.14 -2.78
N GLU A 110 0.95 -18.97 -3.39
CA GLU A 110 2.23 -18.27 -3.34
C GLU A 110 2.46 -17.61 -1.97
N LYS A 111 1.38 -17.31 -1.23
CA LYS A 111 1.38 -16.62 0.06
C LYS A 111 0.21 -17.09 0.91
N SER A 112 0.40 -17.27 2.21
CA SER A 112 -0.70 -17.68 3.11
C SER A 112 -1.17 -16.53 4.02
N ASN A 113 -0.24 -15.69 4.48
CA ASN A 113 -0.55 -14.55 5.34
C ASN A 113 -0.12 -13.24 4.69
N ILE A 114 -1.08 -12.35 4.46
CA ILE A 114 -0.89 -11.04 3.86
C ILE A 114 -1.51 -9.96 4.74
N TYR A 115 -0.71 -8.99 5.17
CA TYR A 115 -1.16 -7.76 5.79
C TYR A 115 -0.96 -6.60 4.82
N ILE A 116 -2.05 -5.93 4.46
CA ILE A 116 -2.00 -4.68 3.71
C ILE A 116 -2.02 -3.54 4.73
N THR A 117 -0.90 -2.85 4.88
CA THR A 117 -0.74 -1.74 5.83
C THR A 117 -0.93 -0.40 5.16
N TYR A 118 -1.60 0.53 5.82
CA TYR A 118 -1.87 1.88 5.28
C TYR A 118 -1.84 2.92 6.40
N PRO A 119 -1.64 4.21 6.10
CA PRO A 119 -1.70 5.27 7.10
C PRO A 119 -3.02 5.25 7.86
N LYS A 120 -2.97 5.23 9.19
CA LYS A 120 -4.18 5.25 10.02
C LYS A 120 -5.01 6.50 9.71
N THR A 121 -6.27 6.30 9.31
CA THR A 121 -7.22 7.39 9.03
C THR A 121 -8.37 7.37 10.02
N ARG A 122 -9.22 8.40 10.02
CA ARG A 122 -10.45 8.40 10.84
C ARG A 122 -11.42 7.30 10.41
N HIS A 123 -11.49 7.01 9.11
CA HIS A 123 -12.39 6.01 8.53
C HIS A 123 -11.87 4.58 8.67
N LEU A 124 -10.55 4.42 8.70
CA LEU A 124 -9.87 3.14 8.75
C LEU A 124 -8.89 3.14 9.93
N ALA A 125 -9.47 3.05 11.13
CA ALA A 125 -8.74 3.12 12.40
C ALA A 125 -8.52 1.75 13.07
N LYS A 126 -9.21 0.71 12.58
CA LYS A 126 -9.19 -0.65 13.12
C LYS A 126 -8.72 -1.65 12.08
N HIS A 127 -8.22 -2.79 12.54
CA HIS A 127 -7.87 -3.89 11.66
C HIS A 127 -9.15 -4.46 11.03
N ILE A 128 -9.10 -4.78 9.74
CA ILE A 128 -10.22 -5.40 9.02
C ILE A 128 -9.72 -6.70 8.42
N THR A 129 -10.30 -7.82 8.85
CA THR A 129 -10.04 -9.12 8.20
C THR A 129 -10.86 -9.19 6.92
N ILE A 130 -10.20 -9.50 5.81
CA ILE A 130 -10.85 -9.70 4.53
C ILE A 130 -11.20 -11.17 4.38
N LYS A 131 -12.48 -11.44 4.20
CA LYS A 131 -12.98 -12.77 3.83
C LYS A 131 -13.29 -12.78 2.34
N SER A 132 -12.93 -13.88 1.68
CA SER A 132 -13.22 -14.10 0.27
C SER A 132 -13.78 -15.51 0.09
N THR A 133 -14.94 -15.62 -0.52
CA THR A 133 -15.57 -16.91 -0.86
C THR A 133 -14.66 -17.76 -1.76
N ALA A 134 -13.83 -17.13 -2.59
CA ALA A 134 -12.85 -17.84 -3.42
C ALA A 134 -11.78 -18.54 -2.56
N LEU A 135 -11.33 -17.90 -1.48
CA LEU A 135 -10.32 -18.45 -0.57
C LEU A 135 -10.91 -19.49 0.38
N GLU A 136 -12.15 -19.30 0.84
CA GLU A 136 -12.84 -20.25 1.72
C GLU A 136 -13.02 -21.62 1.07
N LYS A 137 -13.17 -21.68 -0.26
CA LYS A 137 -13.27 -22.94 -1.02
C LYS A 137 -11.97 -23.74 -1.07
N MET A 138 -10.81 -23.12 -0.81
CA MET A 138 -9.51 -23.76 -0.95
C MET A 138 -9.19 -24.77 0.16
N LYS A 139 -9.99 -24.82 1.23
CA LYS A 139 -9.76 -25.66 2.42
C LYS A 139 -8.36 -25.50 3.06
N LYS A 140 -7.69 -24.37 2.81
CA LYS A 140 -6.39 -24.01 3.40
C LYS A 140 -6.56 -22.83 4.34
N SER A 141 -5.74 -22.79 5.38
CA SER A 141 -5.71 -21.63 6.28
C SER A 141 -5.09 -20.43 5.55
N TYR A 142 -5.67 -19.26 5.74
CA TYR A 142 -5.14 -18.02 5.20
C TYR A 142 -5.43 -16.86 6.16
N CYS A 143 -4.64 -15.80 6.04
CA CYS A 143 -4.86 -14.57 6.79
C CYS A 143 -4.68 -13.38 5.85
N LEU A 144 -5.76 -12.67 5.54
CA LEU A 144 -5.72 -11.42 4.80
C LEU A 144 -6.30 -10.30 5.66
N LYS A 145 -5.47 -9.29 5.99
CA LYS A 145 -5.90 -8.17 6.85
C LYS A 145 -5.50 -6.83 6.29
N LEU A 146 -6.39 -5.86 6.46
CA LEU A 146 -6.08 -4.44 6.36
C LEU A 146 -5.67 -3.94 7.75
N VAL A 147 -4.47 -3.39 7.85
CA VAL A 147 -3.85 -2.99 9.12
C VAL A 147 -3.50 -1.50 9.08
N PRO A 148 -4.25 -0.64 9.79
CA PRO A 148 -3.92 0.77 9.91
C PRO A 148 -2.62 0.94 10.68
N TYR A 149 -1.75 1.81 10.19
CA TYR A 149 -0.44 2.06 10.74
C TYR A 149 -0.31 3.52 11.17
N ALA A 150 -0.01 3.74 12.44
CA ALA A 150 0.23 5.08 12.95
C ALA A 150 1.57 5.60 12.41
N CYS A 151 1.51 6.58 11.53
CA CYS A 151 2.66 7.30 11.03
C CYS A 151 2.50 8.79 11.33
N ASP A 152 3.58 9.40 11.80
CA ASP A 152 3.68 10.85 11.89
C ASP A 152 4.06 11.39 10.50
N LEU A 153 3.14 12.16 9.90
CA LEU A 153 3.34 12.74 8.58
C LEU A 153 4.56 13.67 8.54
N GLY A 154 4.83 14.41 9.63
CA GLY A 154 6.00 15.28 9.73
C GLY A 154 7.30 14.47 9.68
N ARG A 155 7.32 13.31 10.32
CA ARG A 155 8.46 12.38 10.28
C ARG A 155 8.66 11.78 8.88
N LEU A 156 7.59 11.39 8.19
CA LEU A 156 7.68 10.87 6.82
C LEU A 156 8.21 11.93 5.84
N LEU A 157 7.74 13.17 5.95
CA LEU A 157 8.21 14.27 5.12
C LEU A 157 9.69 14.60 5.35
N ASN A 158 10.17 14.49 6.60
CA ASN A 158 11.58 14.69 6.91
C ASN A 158 12.47 13.56 6.39
N MET A 159 11.97 12.31 6.36
CA MET A 159 12.68 11.19 5.73
C MET A 159 12.85 11.41 4.22
N ASN A 160 11.86 12.00 3.55
CA ASN A 160 11.96 12.36 2.13
C ASN A 160 12.92 13.53 1.86
N LYS A 161 13.04 14.49 2.79
CA LYS A 161 13.97 15.63 2.63
C LYS A 161 15.44 15.26 2.86
N GLY A 162 15.70 14.20 3.64
CA GLY A 162 17.06 13.73 3.94
C GLY A 162 17.80 13.13 2.72
N GLU A 163 17.07 12.65 1.71
CA GLU A 163 17.64 12.07 0.50
C GLU A 163 17.89 13.11 -0.61
N ALA A 164 17.31 14.31 -0.52
CA ALA A 164 17.48 15.39 -1.51
C ALA A 164 18.72 16.29 -1.26
N ARG A 165 19.62 15.90 -0.35
CA ARG A 165 20.82 16.67 0.05
C ARG A 165 22.14 15.92 -0.16
N GLN A 166 22.17 14.89 -1.01
CA GLN A 166 23.42 14.24 -1.43
C GLN A 166 23.66 14.47 -2.92
#